data_AF-S2J161-F1
#
_entry.id   AF-S2J161-F1
#
_cell.length_a   1.000
_cell.length_b   1.000
_cell.length_c   1.000
_cell.angle_alpha   90.00
_cell.angle_beta   90.00
_cell.angle_gamma   90.00
#
_symmetry.space_group_name_H-M   'P 1'
#
loop_
_entity.id
_entity.type
_entity.pdbx_description
1 polymer ?
#
loop_
_entity_poly.entity_id
_entity_poly.type
_entity_poly.pdbx_seq_one_letter_code
_entity_poly.pdbx_strand_id
1 'polypeptide(L)'
;MKSKRKTLTLLTEAEKTLTYLDRGNHGDQEIVSKVNAYIQKYMAIPKPLPAPLKTQQKKPNKVVERKPYQVAIATQHNMGFQFKRVRGWRQPTKTSMMIKNRVKAIQARIDKFQQYRGQLDMIRGERLFLQHLNCLPQDKLSGYEENIKMAMTAYNIKDTLRKPDSSVIVEDD
;
A
#
# COMPACT_ATOMS: atom_id res chain seq x y z
N MET A 1 5.91 -61.04 -1.80
CA MET A 1 5.59 -61.00 -0.35
C MET A 1 6.05 -59.71 0.39
N LYS A 2 6.93 -58.87 -0.15
CA LYS A 2 7.46 -57.67 0.55
C LYS A 2 6.45 -56.51 0.67
N SER A 3 5.52 -56.35 -0.28
CA SER A 3 4.51 -55.26 -0.28
C SER A 3 3.49 -55.40 0.85
N LYS A 4 2.92 -56.59 1.05
CA LYS A 4 1.94 -56.87 2.13
C LYS A 4 2.49 -56.63 3.55
N ARG A 5 3.81 -56.84 3.75
CA ARG A 5 4.45 -56.53 5.03
C ARG A 5 4.55 -55.03 5.26
N LYS A 6 4.89 -54.25 4.24
CA LYS A 6 4.92 -52.77 4.31
C LYS A 6 3.53 -52.18 4.57
N THR A 7 2.49 -52.72 3.94
CA THR A 7 1.11 -52.26 4.20
C THR A 7 0.68 -52.58 5.62
N LEU A 8 1.02 -53.76 6.13
CA LEU A 8 0.74 -54.12 7.53
C LEU A 8 1.50 -53.23 8.52
N THR A 9 2.77 -52.92 8.28
CA THR A 9 3.52 -52.00 9.17
C THR A 9 2.90 -50.62 9.18
N LEU A 10 2.52 -50.07 8.02
CA LEU A 10 1.85 -48.77 7.94
C LEU A 10 0.50 -48.76 8.66
N LEU A 11 -0.29 -49.84 8.55
CA LEU A 11 -1.56 -49.96 9.27
C LEU A 11 -1.34 -50.03 10.79
N THR A 12 -0.34 -50.79 11.25
CA THR A 12 -0.01 -50.85 12.68
C THR A 12 0.53 -49.53 13.23
N GLU A 13 1.25 -48.76 12.42
CA GLU A 13 1.70 -47.41 12.78
C GLU A 13 0.50 -46.45 12.85
N ALA A 14 -0.42 -46.54 11.89
CA ALA A 14 -1.64 -45.74 11.89
C ALA A 14 -2.50 -46.01 13.14
N GLU A 15 -2.71 -47.27 13.52
CA GLU A 15 -3.43 -47.62 14.75
C GLU A 15 -2.75 -47.07 16.01
N LYS A 16 -1.42 -47.14 16.10
CA LYS A 16 -0.66 -46.54 17.20
C LYS A 16 -0.83 -45.03 17.26
N THR A 17 -0.84 -44.36 16.11
CA THR A 17 -1.08 -42.89 16.08
C THR A 17 -2.51 -42.55 16.48
N LEU A 18 -3.50 -43.34 16.06
CA LEU A 18 -4.90 -43.09 16.35
C LEU A 18 -5.18 -43.29 17.86
N THR A 19 -4.67 -44.37 18.44
CA THR A 19 -4.76 -44.61 19.89
C THR A 19 -4.04 -43.55 20.73
N TYR A 20 -2.92 -43.00 20.24
CA TYR A 20 -2.23 -41.89 20.88
C TYR A 20 -3.05 -40.59 20.83
N LEU A 21 -3.71 -40.30 19.70
CA LEU A 21 -4.56 -39.12 19.57
C LEU A 21 -5.83 -39.23 20.42
N ASP A 22 -6.46 -40.41 20.47
CA ASP A 22 -7.60 -40.66 21.33
C ASP A 22 -7.25 -40.46 22.80
N ARG A 23 -6.11 -40.97 23.26
CA ARG A 23 -5.59 -40.71 24.61
C ARG A 23 -5.45 -39.22 24.92
N GLY A 24 -4.97 -38.43 23.95
CA GLY A 24 -4.91 -36.97 24.07
C GLY A 24 -6.29 -36.33 24.24
N ASN A 25 -7.29 -36.79 23.47
CA ASN A 25 -8.67 -36.32 23.57
C ASN A 25 -9.35 -36.69 24.91
N HIS A 26 -8.93 -37.80 25.53
CA HIS A 26 -9.43 -38.24 26.86
C HIS A 26 -8.71 -37.56 28.04
N GLY A 27 -7.80 -36.61 27.76
CA GLY A 27 -7.17 -35.77 28.80
C GLY A 27 -5.89 -36.34 29.40
N ASP A 28 -5.18 -37.24 28.71
CA ASP A 28 -3.87 -37.71 29.15
C ASP A 28 -2.89 -36.54 29.36
N GLN A 29 -2.46 -36.36 30.61
CA GLN A 29 -1.66 -35.21 31.05
C GLN A 29 -0.35 -35.08 30.27
N GLU A 30 0.28 -36.20 29.90
CA GLU A 30 1.55 -36.20 29.16
C GLU A 30 1.39 -35.62 27.75
N ILE A 31 0.30 -35.97 27.06
CA ILE A 31 0.04 -35.52 25.69
C ILE A 31 -0.36 -34.04 25.70
N VAL A 32 -1.24 -33.66 26.62
CA VAL A 32 -1.64 -32.26 26.84
C VAL A 32 -0.42 -31.39 27.16
N SER A 33 0.52 -31.88 27.98
CA SER A 33 1.76 -31.14 28.29
C SER A 33 2.66 -30.94 27.07
N LYS A 34 2.79 -31.95 26.20
CA LYS A 34 3.57 -31.85 24.95
C LYS A 34 2.94 -30.88 23.96
N VAL A 35 1.61 -30.92 23.83
CA VAL A 35 0.85 -29.96 23.01
C VAL A 35 1.00 -28.54 23.56
N ASN A 36 0.88 -28.35 24.87
CA ASN A 36 1.08 -27.04 25.50
C ASN A 36 2.51 -26.52 25.34
N ALA A 37 3.52 -27.38 25.48
CA ALA A 37 4.91 -27.02 25.23
C ALA A 37 5.16 -26.64 23.76
N TYR A 38 4.52 -27.34 22.82
CA TYR A 38 4.55 -27.00 21.39
C TYR A 38 3.89 -25.64 21.14
N ILE A 39 2.70 -25.41 21.71
CA ILE A 39 2.00 -24.13 21.61
C ILE A 39 2.87 -23.00 22.17
N GLN A 40 3.49 -23.16 23.33
CA GLN A 40 4.38 -22.16 23.92
C GLN A 40 5.64 -21.90 23.07
N LYS A 41 6.17 -22.92 22.40
CA LYS A 41 7.36 -22.79 21.54
C LYS A 41 7.08 -21.98 20.27
N TYR A 42 5.87 -22.08 19.71
CA TYR A 42 5.53 -21.48 18.41
C TYR A 42 4.51 -20.33 18.48
N MET A 43 3.85 -20.13 19.62
CA MET A 43 3.14 -18.89 19.93
C MET A 43 4.20 -17.84 20.30
N ALA A 44 4.52 -16.98 19.35
CA ALA A 44 5.37 -15.83 19.61
C ALA A 44 4.75 -14.99 20.73
N ILE A 45 5.40 -14.97 21.89
CA ILE A 45 5.13 -13.95 22.91
C ILE A 45 5.27 -12.61 22.19
N PRO A 46 4.22 -11.77 22.11
CA PRO A 46 4.36 -10.46 21.48
C PRO A 46 5.49 -9.75 22.22
N LYS A 47 6.55 -9.39 21.49
CA LYS A 47 7.66 -8.61 22.05
C LYS A 47 7.03 -7.45 22.83
N PRO A 48 7.39 -7.25 24.12
CA PRO A 48 6.86 -6.12 24.86
C PRO A 48 7.13 -4.86 24.04
N LEU A 49 6.09 -4.05 23.85
CA LEU A 49 6.18 -2.79 23.13
C LEU A 49 7.42 -2.03 23.65
N PRO A 50 8.30 -1.53 22.76
CA PRO A 50 9.47 -0.79 23.20
C PRO A 50 9.01 0.31 24.16
N ALA A 51 9.70 0.42 25.30
CA ALA A 51 9.40 1.45 26.32
C ALA A 51 9.23 2.81 25.63
N PRO A 52 8.26 3.64 26.05
CA PRO A 52 8.03 4.94 25.42
C PRO A 52 9.35 5.70 25.41
N LEU A 53 9.82 6.04 24.21
CA LEU A 53 11.01 6.86 24.00
C LEU A 53 10.89 8.07 24.93
N LYS A 54 11.84 8.23 25.87
CA LYS A 54 11.91 9.39 26.77
C LYS A 54 11.62 10.64 25.93
N THR A 55 10.52 11.31 26.21
CA THR A 55 10.10 12.53 25.52
C THR A 55 11.26 13.51 25.59
N GLN A 56 11.99 13.64 24.48
CA GLN A 56 13.07 14.59 24.36
C GLN A 56 12.46 15.96 24.65
N GLN A 57 12.83 16.56 25.78
CA GLN A 57 12.40 17.89 26.15
C GLN A 57 12.78 18.82 25.00
N LYS A 58 11.78 19.29 24.24
CA LYS A 58 11.99 20.19 23.12
C LYS A 58 12.59 21.46 23.69
N LYS A 59 13.88 21.70 23.40
CA LYS A 59 14.52 22.98 23.72
C LYS A 59 13.65 24.11 23.13
N PRO A 60 13.43 25.21 23.86
CA PRO A 60 12.68 26.33 23.32
C PRO A 60 13.36 26.80 22.03
N ASN A 61 12.56 26.96 20.96
CA ASN A 61 13.09 27.45 19.70
C ASN A 61 13.64 28.86 19.92
N LYS A 62 14.94 29.05 19.67
CA LYS A 62 15.54 30.38 19.67
C LYS A 62 14.88 31.21 18.58
N VAL A 63 14.14 32.25 18.97
CA VAL A 63 13.57 33.20 18.01
C VAL A 63 14.75 34.00 17.46
N VAL A 64 15.09 33.76 16.20
CA VAL A 64 16.11 34.52 15.48
C VAL A 64 15.37 35.65 14.77
N GLU A 65 15.67 36.89 15.14
CA GLU A 65 15.15 38.07 14.44
C GLU A 65 15.56 38.04 12.97
N ARG A 66 14.61 38.38 12.10
CA ARG A 66 14.85 38.40 10.65
C ARG A 66 15.72 39.60 10.30
N LYS A 67 16.70 39.39 9.43
CA LYS A 67 17.45 40.52 8.84
C LYS A 67 16.54 41.32 7.89
N PRO A 68 16.78 42.62 7.65
CA PRO A 68 15.90 43.47 6.84
C PRO A 68 15.62 42.95 5.42
N TYR A 69 16.59 42.27 4.81
CA TYR A 69 16.44 41.71 3.46
C TYR A 69 15.73 40.34 3.43
N GLN A 70 15.47 39.73 4.59
CA GLN A 70 14.85 38.41 4.73
C GLN A 70 13.32 38.53 4.72
N VAL A 71 12.80 38.92 3.56
CA VAL A 71 11.36 39.08 3.33
C VAL A 71 10.72 37.74 2.94
N ALA A 72 9.50 37.49 3.43
CA ALA A 72 8.70 36.34 3.02
C ALA A 72 8.10 36.58 1.62
N ILE A 73 8.31 35.64 0.71
CA ILE A 73 7.87 35.69 -0.68
C ILE A 73 6.89 34.53 -0.88
N ALA A 74 5.66 34.84 -1.27
CA ALA A 74 4.73 33.83 -1.79
C ALA A 74 5.25 33.35 -3.15
N THR A 75 5.68 32.10 -3.21
CA THR A 75 6.19 31.50 -4.45
C THR A 75 5.20 30.45 -4.91
N GLN A 76 4.79 30.55 -6.17
CA GLN A 76 4.02 29.53 -6.83
C GLN A 76 4.97 28.56 -7.54
N HIS A 77 4.81 27.27 -7.28
CA HIS A 77 5.52 26.24 -8.03
C HIS A 77 4.79 25.92 -9.33
N ASN A 78 5.50 25.40 -10.32
CA ASN A 78 4.97 25.02 -11.64
C ASN A 78 3.77 24.05 -11.60
N MET A 79 3.52 23.40 -10.45
CA MET A 79 2.40 22.48 -10.24
C MET A 79 1.18 23.17 -9.61
N GLY A 80 1.17 24.51 -9.56
CA GLY A 80 0.04 25.33 -9.10
C GLY A 80 0.01 25.63 -7.60
N PHE A 81 0.84 24.99 -6.77
CA PHE A 81 0.82 25.23 -5.32
C PHE A 81 1.59 26.48 -4.92
N GLN A 82 1.06 27.21 -3.94
CA GLN A 82 1.69 28.39 -3.35
C GLN A 82 2.29 28.05 -1.99
N PHE A 83 3.49 28.56 -1.70
CA PHE A 83 4.10 28.46 -0.38
C PHE A 83 4.93 29.71 -0.07
N LYS A 84 5.00 30.08 1.20
CA LYS A 84 5.84 31.19 1.67
C LYS A 84 7.29 30.69 1.81
N ARG A 85 8.24 31.35 1.15
CA ARG A 85 9.69 31.15 1.34
C ARG A 85 10.33 32.46 1.80
N VAL A 86 11.34 32.41 2.66
CA VAL A 86 12.07 33.63 3.08
C VAL A 86 13.30 33.82 2.19
N ARG A 87 13.51 35.04 1.70
CA ARG A 87 14.67 35.38 0.84
C ARG A 87 15.99 35.13 1.60
N GLY A 88 16.90 34.40 0.96
CA GLY A 88 18.22 34.08 1.53
C GLY A 88 18.21 32.99 2.60
N TRP A 89 17.06 32.37 2.90
CA TRP A 89 17.00 31.17 3.72
C TRP A 89 17.06 29.92 2.85
N ARG A 90 17.76 28.89 3.34
CA ARG A 90 17.69 27.56 2.74
C ARG A 90 16.27 27.01 2.94
N GLN A 91 15.66 26.51 1.86
CA GLN A 91 14.35 25.88 1.94
C GLN A 91 14.38 24.71 2.95
N PRO A 92 13.46 24.67 3.94
CA PRO A 92 13.42 23.58 4.90
C PRO A 92 13.20 22.23 4.23
N THR A 93 13.94 21.20 4.66
CA THR A 93 13.84 19.85 4.09
C THR A 93 12.40 19.32 4.07
N LYS A 94 11.60 19.65 5.11
CA LYS A 94 10.17 19.28 5.19
C LYS A 94 9.37 19.82 4.00
N THR A 95 9.52 21.11 3.68
CA THR A 95 8.82 21.72 2.55
C THR A 95 9.26 21.08 1.22
N SER A 96 10.55 20.85 1.02
CA SER A 96 11.05 20.13 -0.16
C SER A 96 10.49 18.71 -0.28
N MET A 97 10.38 17.97 0.83
CA MET A 97 9.77 16.64 0.83
C MET A 97 8.27 16.69 0.50
N MET A 98 7.53 17.67 1.03
CA MET A 98 6.11 17.84 0.70
C MET A 98 5.90 18.04 -0.80
N ILE A 99 6.72 18.90 -1.41
CA ILE A 99 6.72 19.14 -2.85
C ILE A 99 7.01 17.85 -3.61
N LYS A 100 8.09 17.15 -3.24
CA LYS A 100 8.48 15.87 -3.86
C LYS A 100 7.38 14.82 -3.77
N ASN A 101 6.75 14.67 -2.61
CA ASN A 101 5.69 13.69 -2.40
C ASN A 101 4.45 13.98 -3.25
N ARG A 102 4.08 15.27 -3.39
CA ARG A 102 3.00 15.68 -4.28
C ARG A 102 3.32 15.39 -5.75
N VAL A 103 4.53 15.75 -6.20
CA VAL A 103 4.98 15.44 -7.57
C VAL A 103 4.93 13.93 -7.82
N LYS A 104 5.40 13.12 -6.87
CA LYS A 104 5.34 11.65 -6.97
C LYS A 104 3.91 11.13 -7.06
N ALA A 105 2.97 11.68 -6.29
CA ALA A 105 1.56 11.29 -6.33
C ALA A 105 0.90 11.63 -7.67
N ILE A 106 1.18 12.83 -8.20
CA ILE A 106 0.69 13.25 -9.52
C ILE A 106 1.26 12.35 -10.61
N GLN A 107 2.56 12.05 -10.57
CA GLN A 107 3.20 11.15 -11.53
C GLN A 107 2.58 9.75 -11.48
N ALA A 108 2.38 9.19 -10.29
CA ALA A 108 1.74 7.88 -10.15
C ALA A 108 0.33 7.85 -10.74
N ARG A 109 -0.43 8.95 -10.64
CA ARG A 109 -1.74 9.10 -11.29
C ARG A 109 -1.61 9.16 -12.82
N ILE A 110 -0.66 9.93 -13.36
CA ILE A 110 -0.36 9.97 -14.80
C ILE A 110 -0.02 8.56 -15.30
N ASP A 111 0.87 7.86 -14.60
CA ASP A 111 1.32 6.53 -14.99
C ASP A 111 0.14 5.54 -15.03
N LYS A 112 -0.76 5.61 -14.03
CA LYS A 112 -1.99 4.81 -14.01
C LYS A 112 -2.93 5.13 -15.16
N PHE A 113 -3.13 6.42 -15.46
CA PHE A 113 -3.93 6.82 -16.61
C PHE A 113 -3.36 6.28 -17.93
N GLN A 114 -2.04 6.36 -18.11
CA GLN A 114 -1.37 5.82 -19.30
C GLN A 114 -1.46 4.29 -19.39
N GLN A 115 -1.39 3.58 -18.26
CA GLN A 115 -1.62 2.13 -18.22
C GLN A 115 -3.01 1.77 -18.75
N TYR A 116 -4.07 2.43 -18.25
CA TYR A 116 -5.43 2.18 -18.72
C TYR A 116 -5.63 2.57 -20.18
N ARG A 117 -5.00 3.66 -20.64
CA ARG A 117 -5.00 4.03 -22.06
C ARG A 117 -4.40 2.93 -22.93
N GLY A 118 -3.25 2.38 -22.55
CA GLY A 118 -2.62 1.28 -23.27
C GLY A 118 -3.48 0.01 -23.31
N GLN A 119 -4.14 -0.33 -22.20
CA GLN A 119 -5.10 -1.44 -22.16
C GLN A 119 -6.31 -1.20 -23.08
N LEU A 120 -6.80 0.02 -23.15
CA LEU A 120 -7.90 0.40 -24.03
C LEU A 120 -7.52 0.22 -25.50
N ASP A 121 -6.32 0.69 -25.89
CA ASP A 121 -5.82 0.54 -27.25
C ASP A 121 -5.58 -0.94 -27.62
N MET A 122 -5.14 -1.76 -26.66
CA MET A 122 -5.03 -3.22 -26.84
C MET A 122 -6.38 -3.88 -27.13
N ILE A 123 -7.41 -3.60 -26.31
CA ILE A 123 -8.75 -4.16 -26.51
C ILE A 123 -9.35 -3.73 -27.85
N ARG A 124 -9.13 -2.47 -28.25
CA ARG A 124 -9.54 -1.99 -29.58
C ARG A 124 -8.84 -2.76 -30.70
N GLY A 125 -7.55 -3.03 -30.55
CA GLY A 125 -6.78 -3.83 -31.50
C GLY A 125 -7.29 -5.27 -31.59
N GLU A 126 -7.53 -5.93 -30.45
CA GLU A 126 -8.10 -7.27 -30.40
C GLU A 126 -9.50 -7.33 -31.02
N ARG A 127 -10.34 -6.32 -30.77
CA ARG A 127 -11.67 -6.22 -31.37
C ARG A 127 -11.60 -6.13 -32.89
N LEU A 128 -10.74 -5.27 -33.44
CA LEU A 128 -10.52 -5.17 -34.88
C LEU A 128 -10.01 -6.50 -35.45
N PHE A 129 -9.05 -7.13 -34.78
CA PHE A 129 -8.50 -8.42 -35.18
C PHE A 129 -9.57 -9.52 -35.27
N LEU A 130 -10.39 -9.67 -34.23
CA LEU A 130 -11.49 -10.62 -34.20
C LEU A 130 -12.57 -10.30 -35.25
N GLN A 131 -12.77 -9.01 -35.56
CA GLN A 131 -13.73 -8.57 -36.57
C GLN A 131 -13.27 -9.02 -37.95
N HIS A 132 -11.98 -8.91 -38.25
CA HIS A 132 -11.40 -9.40 -39.50
C HIS A 132 -11.46 -10.92 -39.65
N LEU A 133 -11.43 -11.66 -38.53
CA LEU A 133 -11.53 -13.12 -38.52
C LEU A 133 -12.97 -13.64 -38.54
N ASN A 134 -13.99 -12.76 -38.55
CA ASN A 134 -15.42 -13.10 -38.48
C ASN A 134 -15.80 -13.99 -37.27
N CYS A 135 -14.98 -14.02 -36.22
CA CYS A 135 -15.19 -14.85 -35.04
C CYS A 135 -15.63 -14.01 -33.82
N LEU A 136 -16.18 -12.82 -34.05
CA LEU A 136 -16.51 -11.88 -32.99
C LEU A 136 -17.64 -12.42 -32.09
N PRO A 137 -17.38 -12.69 -30.80
CA PRO A 137 -18.46 -12.91 -29.85
C PRO A 137 -19.21 -11.59 -29.66
N GLN A 138 -20.53 -11.61 -29.86
CA GLN A 138 -21.33 -10.44 -30.18
C GLN A 138 -21.32 -9.31 -29.13
N ASP A 139 -20.92 -9.53 -27.88
CA ASP A 139 -21.09 -8.52 -26.82
C ASP A 139 -20.06 -8.52 -25.69
N LYS A 140 -19.09 -9.44 -25.65
CA LYS A 140 -18.25 -9.58 -24.44
C LYS A 140 -17.18 -8.50 -24.30
N LEU A 141 -16.72 -7.89 -25.40
CA LEU A 141 -15.63 -6.91 -25.36
C LEU A 141 -16.08 -5.46 -25.09
N SER A 142 -17.33 -5.09 -25.41
CA SER A 142 -17.80 -3.71 -25.26
C SER A 142 -17.81 -3.26 -23.80
N GLY A 143 -18.24 -4.14 -22.88
CA GLY A 143 -18.26 -3.86 -21.44
C GLY A 143 -16.87 -3.61 -20.84
N TYR A 144 -15.82 -4.22 -21.38
CA TYR A 144 -14.45 -3.94 -20.91
C TYR A 144 -13.97 -2.56 -21.34
N GLU A 145 -14.31 -2.11 -22.56
CA GLU A 145 -13.97 -0.74 -22.99
C GLU A 145 -14.60 0.32 -22.09
N GLU A 146 -15.88 0.14 -21.73
CA GLU A 146 -16.61 1.07 -20.86
C GLU A 146 -16.02 1.10 -19.45
N ASN A 147 -15.70 -0.06 -18.88
CA ASN A 147 -15.06 -0.17 -17.57
C ASN A 147 -13.70 0.54 -17.54
N ILE A 148 -12.89 0.40 -18.60
CA ILE A 148 -11.60 1.07 -18.69
C ILE A 148 -11.77 2.58 -18.88
N LYS A 149 -12.72 3.02 -19.71
CA LYS A 149 -13.04 4.45 -19.85
C LYS A 149 -13.46 5.06 -18.51
N MET A 150 -14.32 4.38 -17.76
CA MET A 150 -14.72 4.81 -16.42
C MET A 150 -13.50 4.89 -15.49
N ALA A 151 -12.64 3.86 -15.46
CA ALA A 151 -11.40 3.90 -14.69
C ALA A 151 -10.49 5.07 -15.10
N MET A 152 -10.33 5.35 -16.40
CA MET A 152 -9.54 6.49 -16.90
C MET A 152 -10.09 7.84 -16.41
N THR A 153 -11.41 8.03 -16.37
CA THR A 153 -12.00 9.27 -15.86
C THR A 153 -11.63 9.53 -14.40
N ALA A 154 -11.57 8.50 -13.56
CA ALA A 154 -11.20 8.63 -12.15
C ALA A 154 -9.75 9.11 -11.94
N TYR A 155 -8.85 8.87 -12.90
CA TYR A 155 -7.46 9.30 -12.85
C TYR A 155 -7.18 10.54 -13.71
N ASN A 156 -8.21 11.18 -14.27
CA ASN A 156 -8.05 12.35 -15.12
C ASN A 156 -7.53 13.55 -14.31
N ILE A 157 -6.46 14.16 -14.80
CA ILE A 157 -5.70 15.19 -14.09
C ILE A 157 -6.42 16.53 -14.09
N LYS A 158 -7.22 16.80 -15.15
CA LYS A 158 -7.95 18.06 -15.34
C LYS A 158 -8.88 18.39 -14.19
N ASP A 159 -9.49 17.38 -13.57
CA ASP A 159 -10.43 17.56 -12.46
C ASP A 159 -9.73 17.84 -11.13
N THR A 160 -8.45 17.47 -11.03
CA THR A 160 -7.69 17.53 -9.77
C THR A 160 -6.85 18.80 -9.65
N LEU A 161 -6.46 19.41 -10.76
CA LEU A 161 -5.80 20.72 -10.79
C LEU A 161 -6.79 21.89 -10.58
N ARG A 162 -8.09 21.64 -10.72
CA ARG A 162 -9.16 22.64 -10.54
C ARG A 162 -9.70 22.78 -9.12
N LYS A 163 -9.30 21.92 -8.18
CA LYS A 163 -9.56 22.12 -6.76
C LYS A 163 -8.31 22.69 -6.10
N PRO A 164 -8.05 24.01 -6.20
CA PRO A 164 -7.19 24.63 -5.21
C PRO A 164 -7.93 24.50 -3.88
N ASP A 165 -7.33 23.82 -2.91
CA ASP A 165 -7.73 23.99 -1.52
C ASP A 165 -7.58 25.47 -1.20
N SER A 166 -8.69 26.21 -1.29
CA SER A 166 -8.83 27.60 -0.86
C SER A 166 -8.87 27.67 0.66
N SER A 167 -7.97 26.95 1.34
CA SER A 167 -7.62 27.26 2.72
C SER A 167 -6.86 28.57 2.68
N VAL A 168 -7.63 29.64 2.82
CA VAL A 168 -7.20 31.01 3.09
C VAL A 168 -5.95 30.99 3.95
N ILE A 169 -4.84 31.44 3.39
CA ILE A 169 -3.68 31.81 4.19
C ILE A 169 -4.13 33.06 4.93
N VAL A 170 -4.57 32.91 6.18
CA VAL A 170 -4.86 34.04 7.07
C VAL A 170 -3.55 34.83 7.18
N GLU A 171 -3.61 36.09 6.76
CA GLU A 171 -2.56 37.07 6.99
C GLU A 171 -2.66 37.47 8.46
N ASP A 172 -1.87 36.81 9.31
CA ASP A 172 -1.57 37.33 10.64
C ASP A 172 -0.34 38.24 10.50
N ASP A 173 -0.57 39.54 10.66
CA ASP A 173 0.43 40.62 10.82
C ASP A 173 1.21 40.47 12.14
#